data_AF-A0A0K0G899-F1
#
_entry.id   AF-A0A0K0G899-F1
#
_cell.length_a   1.000
_cell.length_b   1.000
_cell.length_c   1.000
_cell.angle_alpha   90.00
_cell.angle_beta   90.00
_cell.angle_gamma   90.00
#
_symmetry.space_group_name_H-M   'P 1'
#
loop_
_entity.id
_entity.type
_entity.pdbx_description
1 polymer ?
#
loop_
_entity_poly.entity_id
_entity_poly.type
_entity_poly.pdbx_seq_one_letter_code
_entity_poly.pdbx_strand_id
1 'polypeptide(L)'
;MRKNLWLDHELINGKGVPIPEIKTIYQSLLNENERIKDEIVDSIECNDYVRLSQLLVSRSKIRTALLEVEALHEDDLKNYVSTKERVSNVLTNAAESLESRGEDVLLNVIKGLEKMNQSAHTLVNKSLDISSNALSKGNQLNHMAGKLLLKKTSQGLSKLADVINKKS
;
A
#
# COMPACT_ATOMS: atom_id res chain seq x y z
N MET A 1 4.65 -6.86 -32.83
CA MET A 1 4.05 -6.40 -31.56
C MET A 1 5.07 -6.60 -30.44
N ARG A 2 5.90 -5.59 -30.14
CA ARG A 2 6.75 -5.57 -28.93
C ARG A 2 5.98 -4.81 -27.86
N LYS A 3 5.31 -5.51 -26.94
CA LYS A 3 4.63 -4.91 -25.80
C LYS A 3 5.35 -5.32 -24.50
N ASN A 4 5.79 -4.30 -23.77
CA ASN A 4 5.85 -4.24 -22.30
C ASN A 4 6.80 -5.15 -21.50
N LEU A 5 7.81 -5.80 -22.09
CA LEU A 5 8.81 -6.53 -21.27
C LEU A 5 9.56 -5.62 -20.26
N TRP A 6 9.70 -4.33 -20.57
CA TRP A 6 10.40 -3.37 -19.71
C TRP A 6 9.62 -3.00 -18.45
N LEU A 7 8.29 -2.94 -18.54
CA LEU A 7 7.43 -2.52 -17.42
C LEU A 7 7.36 -3.61 -16.34
N ASP A 8 7.29 -4.88 -16.76
CA ASP A 8 7.26 -6.02 -15.83
C ASP A 8 8.60 -6.13 -15.07
N HIS A 9 9.73 -5.83 -15.72
CA HIS A 9 11.04 -5.89 -15.07
C HIS A 9 11.29 -4.75 -14.07
N GLU A 10 10.72 -3.57 -14.31
CA GLU A 10 10.78 -2.43 -13.38
C GLU A 10 9.85 -2.61 -12.17
N LEU A 11 8.70 -3.27 -12.34
CA LEU A 11 7.80 -3.65 -11.25
C LEU A 11 8.41 -4.73 -10.34
N ILE A 12 9.07 -5.74 -10.93
CA ILE A 12 9.75 -6.82 -10.19
C ILE A 12 10.93 -6.28 -9.36
N ASN A 13 11.57 -5.19 -9.82
CA ASN A 13 12.70 -4.57 -9.13
C ASN A 13 12.32 -3.38 -8.23
N GLY A 14 11.02 -3.11 -8.00
CA GLY A 14 10.54 -1.99 -7.19
C GLY A 14 10.78 -0.58 -7.78
N LYS A 15 11.53 -0.46 -8.87
CA LYS A 15 11.88 0.82 -9.53
C LYS A 15 10.70 1.54 -10.19
N GLY A 16 9.58 0.86 -10.41
CA GLY A 16 8.36 1.46 -10.94
C GLY A 16 7.41 2.06 -9.88
N VAL A 17 7.68 1.82 -8.59
CA VAL A 17 6.80 2.29 -7.50
C VAL A 17 7.24 3.68 -7.04
N PRO A 18 6.34 4.67 -6.96
CA PRO A 18 6.67 5.99 -6.43
C PRO A 18 7.27 5.90 -5.02
N ILE A 19 8.39 6.61 -4.77
CA ILE A 19 9.03 6.68 -3.44
C ILE A 19 8.04 7.00 -2.31
N PRO A 20 7.02 7.88 -2.46
CA PRO A 20 6.02 8.11 -1.41
C PRO A 20 5.20 6.86 -1.06
N GLU A 21 4.92 6.01 -2.03
CA GLU A 21 4.18 4.76 -1.85
C GLU A 21 5.07 3.72 -1.15
N ILE A 22 6.34 3.60 -1.57
CA ILE A 22 7.35 2.77 -0.88
C ILE A 22 7.47 3.19 0.59
N LYS A 23 7.52 4.50 0.88
CA LYS A 23 7.58 5.02 2.26
C LYS A 23 6.33 4.70 3.07
N THR A 24 5.15 4.76 2.45
CA THR A 24 3.88 4.41 3.12
C THR A 24 3.84 2.93 3.48
N ILE A 25 4.26 2.07 2.56
CA ILE A 25 4.36 0.63 2.78
C ILE A 25 5.39 0.35 3.88
N TYR A 26 6.57 0.98 3.80
CA TYR A 26 7.63 0.82 4.79
C TYR A 26 7.18 1.20 6.20
N GLN A 27 6.51 2.35 6.36
CA GLN A 27 5.96 2.76 7.65
C GLN A 27 4.87 1.80 8.14
N SER A 28 4.05 1.27 7.23
CA SER A 28 3.01 0.29 7.59
C SER A 28 3.63 -1.02 8.08
N LEU A 29 4.69 -1.49 7.44
CA LEU A 29 5.47 -2.66 7.87
C LEU A 29 6.12 -2.46 9.24
N LEU A 30 6.67 -1.27 9.52
CA LEU A 30 7.22 -0.94 10.83
C LEU A 30 6.15 -0.98 11.91
N ASN A 31 5.00 -0.34 11.66
CA ASN A 31 3.87 -0.34 12.60
C ASN A 31 3.37 -1.76 12.88
N GLU A 32 3.29 -2.60 11.84
CA GLU A 32 2.87 -3.99 12.02
C GLU A 32 3.87 -4.86 12.75
N ASN A 33 5.16 -4.61 12.54
CA ASN A 33 6.20 -5.29 13.29
C ASN A 33 6.15 -4.94 14.79
N GLU A 34 5.81 -3.70 15.16
CA GLU A 34 5.57 -3.33 16.55
C GLU A 34 4.29 -3.98 17.10
N ARG A 35 3.16 -3.91 16.37
CA ARG A 35 1.91 -4.56 16.81
C ARG A 35 2.10 -6.06 17.09
N ILE A 36 2.80 -6.76 16.21
CA ILE A 36 3.05 -8.19 16.40
C ILE A 36 3.94 -8.46 17.61
N LYS A 37 4.84 -7.56 18.01
CA LYS A 37 5.60 -7.75 19.26
C LYS A 37 4.65 -7.76 20.46
N ASP A 38 3.72 -6.82 20.53
CA ASP A 38 2.74 -6.74 21.61
C ASP A 38 1.87 -8.02 21.63
N GLU A 39 1.36 -8.43 20.46
CA GLU A 39 0.55 -9.66 20.36
C GLU A 39 1.31 -10.95 20.71
N ILE A 40 2.63 -10.99 20.49
CA ILE A 40 3.48 -12.12 20.88
C ILE A 40 3.56 -12.20 22.41
N VAL A 41 3.75 -11.08 23.09
CA VAL A 41 3.77 -11.02 24.56
C VAL A 41 2.44 -11.53 25.10
N ASP A 42 1.32 -11.00 24.59
CA ASP A 42 -0.02 -11.44 24.99
C ASP A 42 -0.24 -12.94 24.78
N SER A 43 0.24 -13.48 23.65
CA SER A 43 0.09 -14.92 23.33
C SER A 43 0.92 -15.81 24.24
N ILE A 44 2.09 -15.34 24.69
CA ILE A 44 2.92 -16.05 25.68
C ILE A 44 2.22 -16.04 27.04
N GLU A 45 1.73 -14.88 27.48
CA GLU A 45 1.03 -14.74 28.76
C GLU A 45 -0.26 -15.58 28.82
N CYS A 46 -1.01 -15.64 27.71
CA CYS A 46 -2.22 -16.45 27.57
C CYS A 46 -1.94 -17.94 27.31
N ASN A 47 -0.67 -18.35 27.15
CA ASN A 47 -0.29 -19.71 26.71
C ASN A 47 -0.93 -20.16 25.38
N ASP A 48 -1.22 -19.22 24.47
CA ASP A 48 -1.77 -19.51 23.14
C ASP A 48 -0.64 -19.77 22.14
N TYR A 49 -0.12 -20.99 22.17
CA TYR A 49 1.01 -21.38 21.33
C TYR A 49 0.66 -21.53 19.85
N VAL A 50 -0.62 -21.73 19.51
CA VAL A 50 -1.06 -21.78 18.11
C VAL A 50 -0.94 -20.38 17.51
N ARG A 51 -1.51 -19.37 18.20
CA ARG A 51 -1.39 -17.96 17.80
C ARG A 51 0.06 -17.50 17.81
N LEU A 52 0.84 -17.87 18.82
CA LEU A 52 2.27 -17.55 18.89
C LEU A 52 3.03 -18.05 17.64
N SER A 53 2.78 -19.29 17.19
CA SER A 53 3.44 -19.83 16.00
C SER A 53 3.15 -18.99 14.74
N GLN A 54 1.89 -18.56 14.58
CA GLN A 54 1.45 -17.74 13.46
C GLN A 54 2.08 -16.34 13.51
N LEU A 55 2.10 -15.73 14.70
CA LEU A 55 2.72 -14.44 14.93
C LEU A 55 4.22 -14.44 14.63
N LEU A 56 4.94 -15.50 15.02
CA LEU A 56 6.37 -15.65 14.73
C LEU A 56 6.64 -15.76 13.22
N VAL A 57 5.81 -16.51 12.49
CA VAL A 57 5.91 -16.62 11.03
C VAL A 57 5.62 -15.26 10.37
N SER A 58 4.57 -14.57 10.79
CA SER A 58 4.21 -13.25 10.28
C SER A 58 5.31 -12.23 10.55
N ARG A 59 5.89 -12.23 11.76
CA ARG A 59 7.04 -11.40 12.13
C ARG A 59 8.25 -11.65 11.27
N SER A 60 8.55 -12.93 10.97
CA SER A 60 9.65 -13.28 10.07
C SER A 60 9.44 -12.68 8.68
N LYS A 61 8.24 -12.81 8.12
CA LYS A 61 7.91 -12.27 6.79
C LYS A 61 8.01 -10.75 6.74
N ILE A 62 7.49 -10.07 7.76
CA ILE A 62 7.55 -8.60 7.85
C ILE A 62 9.00 -8.13 7.97
N ARG A 63 9.84 -8.82 8.76
CA ARG A 63 11.27 -8.51 8.86
C ARG A 63 12.00 -8.70 7.53
N THR A 64 11.72 -9.78 6.81
CA THR A 64 12.28 -9.99 5.47
C THR A 64 11.87 -8.87 4.52
N ALA A 65 10.58 -8.49 4.51
CA ALA A 65 10.09 -7.40 3.67
C ALA A 65 10.73 -6.05 4.02
N LEU A 66 10.93 -5.74 5.31
CA LEU A 66 11.64 -4.54 5.76
C LEU A 66 13.08 -4.52 5.23
N LEU A 67 13.82 -5.62 5.37
CA LEU A 67 15.20 -5.74 4.89
C LEU A 67 15.30 -5.59 3.37
N GLU A 68 14.36 -6.17 2.62
CA GLU A 68 14.32 -6.04 1.16
C GLU A 68 14.05 -4.60 0.73
N VAL A 69 13.10 -3.92 1.39
CA VAL A 69 12.79 -2.51 1.12
C VAL A 69 13.94 -1.59 1.50
N GLU A 70 14.60 -1.82 2.63
CA GLU A 70 15.81 -1.09 3.04
C GLU A 70 16.93 -1.29 2.03
N ALA A 71 17.22 -2.53 1.63
CA ALA A 71 18.27 -2.83 0.66
C ALA A 71 18.04 -2.17 -0.71
N LEU A 72 16.78 -1.98 -1.11
CA LEU A 72 16.41 -1.35 -2.38
C LEU A 72 16.37 0.18 -2.32
N HIS A 73 16.07 0.77 -1.16
CA HIS A 73 15.71 2.20 -1.04
C HIS A 73 16.37 2.93 0.15
N GLU A 74 17.47 2.41 0.71
CA GLU A 74 18.13 2.93 1.92
C GLU A 74 18.37 4.46 1.89
N ASP A 75 18.89 4.98 0.77
CA ASP A 75 19.20 6.41 0.60
C ASP A 75 17.94 7.29 0.50
N ASP A 76 16.86 6.76 -0.08
CA ASP A 76 15.57 7.46 -0.20
C ASP A 76 14.78 7.45 1.11
N LEU A 77 14.99 6.42 1.94
CA LEU A 77 14.35 6.22 3.25
C LEU A 77 15.02 7.04 4.36
N LYS A 78 16.36 7.16 4.38
CA LYS A 78 17.10 7.98 5.38
C LYS A 78 16.72 9.47 5.35
N ASN A 79 16.31 9.99 4.21
CA ASN A 79 15.90 11.39 4.05
C ASN A 79 14.42 11.66 4.41
N TYR A 80 13.70 10.69 4.97
CA TYR A 80 12.31 10.86 5.36
C TYR A 80 12.16 11.32 6.81
N VAL A 81 11.87 12.61 6.99
CA VAL A 81 11.42 13.15 8.28
C VAL A 81 9.96 12.73 8.47
N SER A 82 9.70 11.92 9.49
CA SER A 82 8.35 11.46 9.88
C SER A 82 7.37 12.64 9.99
N THR A 83 6.10 12.46 9.65
CA THR A 83 5.08 13.50 9.81
C THR A 83 5.03 14.02 11.25
N LYS A 84 5.25 13.15 12.24
CA LYS A 84 5.38 13.54 13.66
C LYS A 84 6.56 14.47 13.90
N GLU A 85 7.66 14.22 13.21
CA GLU A 85 8.93 14.93 13.35
C GLU A 85 8.94 16.23 12.54
N ARG A 86 8.20 16.28 11.42
CA ARG A 86 7.88 17.52 10.70
C ARG A 86 6.97 18.42 11.52
N VAL A 87 5.93 17.86 12.13
CA VAL A 87 5.04 18.58 13.06
C VAL A 87 5.82 19.05 14.28
N SER A 88 6.66 18.19 14.85
CA SER A 88 7.54 18.55 15.97
C SER A 88 8.48 19.68 15.58
N ASN A 89 9.18 19.61 14.46
CA ASN A 89 10.08 20.68 14.02
C ASN A 89 9.33 21.99 13.72
N VAL A 90 8.14 21.94 13.14
CA VAL A 90 7.31 23.14 12.93
C VAL A 90 6.89 23.75 14.27
N LEU A 91 6.49 22.93 15.25
CA LEU A 91 6.11 23.38 16.59
C LEU A 91 7.31 23.89 17.39
N THR A 92 8.47 23.24 17.31
CA THR A 92 9.71 23.64 17.97
C THR A 92 10.25 24.95 17.40
N ASN A 93 10.31 25.08 16.07
CA ASN A 93 10.69 26.34 15.41
C ASN A 93 9.69 27.46 15.71
N ALA A 94 8.40 27.13 15.86
CA ALA A 94 7.39 28.09 16.27
C ALA A 94 7.60 28.53 17.73
N ALA A 95 7.92 27.62 18.64
CA ALA A 95 8.19 27.93 20.05
C ALA A 95 9.42 28.82 20.21
N GLU A 96 10.52 28.52 19.50
CA GLU A 96 11.75 29.33 19.51
C GLU A 96 11.54 30.71 18.85
N SER A 97 10.71 30.80 17.81
CA SER A 97 10.46 32.07 17.10
C SER A 97 9.35 32.93 17.74
N LEU A 98 8.45 32.34 18.55
CA LEU A 98 7.39 33.05 19.28
C LEU A 98 7.97 34.04 20.30
N GLU A 99 9.16 33.73 20.82
CA GLU A 99 9.89 34.57 21.77
C GLU A 99 10.27 35.94 21.19
N SER A 100 10.30 36.09 19.85
CA SER A 100 10.73 37.34 19.18
C SER A 100 9.72 38.02 18.25
N ARG A 101 8.76 37.32 17.61
CA ARG A 101 7.83 37.90 16.59
C ARG A 101 6.45 37.22 16.49
N GLY A 102 5.75 37.10 17.63
CA GLY A 102 4.55 36.23 17.82
C GLY A 102 3.43 36.26 16.76
N GLU A 103 2.99 37.42 16.25
CA GLU A 103 1.84 37.49 15.31
C GLU A 103 2.14 36.98 13.89
N ASP A 104 3.29 37.33 13.32
CA ASP A 104 3.68 36.90 11.97
C ASP A 104 3.96 35.39 11.89
N VAL A 105 4.45 34.81 13.00
CA VAL A 105 4.78 33.38 13.09
C VAL A 105 3.51 32.53 13.17
N LEU A 106 2.51 32.96 13.96
CA LEU A 106 1.20 32.30 14.01
C LEU A 106 0.57 32.23 12.63
N LEU A 107 0.67 33.32 11.86
CA LEU A 107 0.10 33.39 10.51
C LEU A 107 0.81 32.47 9.52
N ASN A 108 2.12 32.26 9.66
CA ASN A 108 2.89 31.31 8.86
C ASN A 108 2.60 29.85 9.23
N VAL A 109 2.41 29.54 10.52
CA VAL A 109 2.03 28.19 10.98
C VAL A 109 0.64 27.82 10.47
N ILE A 110 -0.33 28.73 10.59
CA ILE A 110 -1.68 28.52 10.07
C ILE A 110 -1.62 28.26 8.55
N LYS A 111 -0.86 29.06 7.79
CA LYS A 111 -0.65 28.82 6.34
C LYS A 111 0.01 27.48 6.04
N GLY A 112 0.96 27.04 6.88
CA GLY A 112 1.61 25.74 6.74
C GLY A 112 0.66 24.58 6.98
N LEU A 113 -0.14 24.66 8.04
CA LEU A 113 -1.18 23.66 8.37
C LEU A 113 -2.27 23.62 7.30
N GLU A 114 -2.71 24.77 6.79
CA GLU A 114 -3.68 24.88 5.69
C GLU A 114 -3.18 24.18 4.42
N LYS A 115 -1.92 24.44 4.03
CA LYS A 115 -1.28 23.76 2.88
C LYS A 115 -1.16 22.26 3.08
N MET A 116 -0.84 21.82 4.30
CA MET A 116 -0.77 20.41 4.65
C MET A 116 -2.15 19.75 4.54
N ASN A 117 -3.19 20.41 5.06
CA ASN A 117 -4.56 19.94 5.00
C ASN A 117 -5.04 19.80 3.53
N GLN A 118 -4.78 20.81 2.71
CA GLN A 118 -5.09 20.76 1.27
C GLN A 118 -4.33 19.65 0.53
N SER A 119 -3.06 19.44 0.88
CA SER A 119 -2.25 18.36 0.31
C SER A 119 -2.77 16.98 0.70
N ALA A 120 -3.19 16.81 1.97
CA ALA A 120 -3.82 15.58 2.45
C ALA A 120 -5.14 15.30 1.73
N HIS A 121 -6.01 16.30 1.59
CA HIS A 121 -7.25 16.17 0.81
C HIS A 121 -7.00 15.80 -0.66
N THR A 122 -5.98 16.40 -1.28
CA THR A 122 -5.60 16.08 -2.67
C THR A 122 -5.11 14.63 -2.81
N LEU A 123 -4.33 14.14 -1.85
CA LEU A 123 -3.86 12.76 -1.83
C LEU A 123 -5.00 11.77 -1.65
N VAL A 124 -5.92 12.05 -0.72
CA VAL A 124 -7.11 11.23 -0.50
C VAL A 124 -7.96 11.15 -1.76
N ASN A 125 -8.22 12.29 -2.43
CA ASN A 125 -8.99 12.31 -3.68
C ASN A 125 -8.31 11.51 -4.79
N LYS A 126 -6.98 11.67 -4.97
CA LYS A 126 -6.23 10.89 -5.97
C LYS A 126 -6.26 9.39 -5.66
N SER A 127 -6.14 9.01 -4.39
CA SER A 127 -6.22 7.60 -3.97
C SER A 127 -7.61 7.02 -4.24
N LEU A 128 -8.66 7.81 -3.99
CA LEU A 128 -10.04 7.43 -4.29
C LEU A 128 -10.25 7.22 -5.81
N ASP A 129 -9.74 8.12 -6.64
CA ASP A 129 -9.82 8.02 -8.10
C ASP A 129 -9.08 6.79 -8.65
N ILE A 130 -7.87 6.53 -8.14
CA ILE A 130 -7.10 5.33 -8.51
C ILE A 130 -7.87 4.07 -8.12
N SER A 131 -8.39 4.03 -6.90
CA SER A 131 -9.16 2.88 -6.39
C SER A 131 -10.43 2.64 -7.21
N SER A 132 -11.18 3.70 -7.50
CA SER A 132 -12.39 3.65 -8.34
C SER A 132 -12.08 3.12 -9.75
N ASN A 133 -11.01 3.63 -10.37
CA ASN A 133 -10.58 3.17 -11.70
C ASN A 133 -10.12 1.71 -11.69
N ALA A 134 -9.39 1.28 -10.65
CA ALA A 134 -8.94 -0.10 -10.49
C ALA A 134 -10.13 -1.06 -10.32
N LEU A 135 -11.11 -0.71 -9.48
CA LEU A 135 -12.33 -1.48 -9.30
C LEU A 135 -13.15 -1.57 -10.59
N SER A 136 -13.32 -0.46 -11.30
CA SER A 136 -14.03 -0.43 -12.59
C SER A 136 -13.37 -1.34 -13.63
N LYS A 137 -12.05 -1.25 -13.81
CA LYS A 137 -11.28 -2.14 -14.69
C LYS A 137 -11.37 -3.61 -14.25
N GLY A 138 -11.26 -3.88 -12.96
CA GLY A 138 -11.40 -5.23 -12.41
C GLY A 138 -12.76 -5.82 -12.75
N ASN A 139 -13.83 -5.03 -12.63
CA ASN A 139 -15.18 -5.47 -12.94
C ASN A 139 -15.36 -5.75 -14.45
N GLN A 140 -14.80 -4.90 -15.32
CA GLN A 140 -14.79 -5.14 -16.77
C GLN A 140 -14.07 -6.43 -17.15
N LEU A 141 -12.89 -6.67 -16.58
CA LEU A 141 -12.12 -7.89 -16.82
C LEU A 141 -12.87 -9.14 -16.34
N ASN A 142 -13.49 -9.06 -15.16
CA ASN A 142 -14.28 -10.15 -14.61
C ASN A 142 -15.48 -10.49 -15.53
N HIS A 143 -16.20 -9.47 -16.00
CA HIS A 143 -17.29 -9.66 -16.95
C HIS A 143 -16.81 -10.29 -18.28
N MET A 144 -15.65 -9.86 -18.78
CA MET A 144 -15.06 -10.41 -20.00
C MET A 144 -14.66 -11.89 -19.83
N ALA A 145 -14.07 -12.24 -18.68
CA ALA A 145 -13.74 -13.62 -18.32
C ALA A 145 -15.00 -14.49 -18.21
N GLY A 146 -16.05 -14.00 -17.52
CA GLY A 146 -17.34 -14.67 -17.42
C GLY A 146 -17.97 -14.94 -18.78
N LYS A 147 -17.96 -13.94 -19.68
CA LYS A 147 -18.45 -14.10 -21.06
C LYS A 147 -17.66 -15.15 -21.85
N LEU A 148 -16.34 -15.18 -21.70
CA LEU A 148 -15.49 -16.19 -22.35
C LEU A 148 -15.84 -17.60 -21.87
N LEU A 149 -15.99 -17.78 -20.56
CA LEU A 149 -16.35 -19.07 -19.94
C LEU A 149 -17.71 -19.54 -20.45
N LEU A 150 -18.74 -18.69 -20.39
CA LEU A 150 -20.07 -19.01 -20.92
C LEU A 150 -20.02 -19.44 -22.38
N LYS A 151 -19.27 -18.73 -23.23
CA LYS A 151 -19.11 -19.06 -24.64
C LYS A 151 -18.43 -20.42 -24.84
N LYS A 152 -17.35 -20.71 -24.11
CA LYS A 152 -16.67 -22.01 -24.19
C LYS A 152 -17.57 -23.15 -23.71
N THR A 153 -18.29 -22.94 -22.62
CA THR A 153 -19.25 -23.92 -22.10
C THR A 153 -20.38 -24.18 -23.08
N SER A 154 -20.98 -23.14 -23.67
CA SER A 154 -22.06 -23.31 -24.67
C SER A 154 -21.57 -24.04 -25.93
N GLN A 155 -20.35 -23.74 -26.40
CA GLN A 155 -19.75 -24.44 -27.53
C GLN A 155 -19.46 -25.91 -27.20
N GLY A 156 -19.00 -26.20 -25.98
CA GLY A 156 -18.80 -27.57 -25.50
C GLY A 156 -20.10 -28.36 -25.45
N LEU A 157 -21.17 -27.77 -24.87
CA LEU A 157 -22.51 -28.35 -24.83
C LEU A 157 -23.08 -28.60 -26.23
N SER A 158 -22.94 -27.64 -27.15
CA SER A 158 -23.41 -27.79 -28.53
C SER A 158 -22.71 -28.96 -29.24
N LYS A 159 -21.38 -29.09 -29.09
CA LYS A 159 -20.63 -30.22 -29.65
C LYS A 159 -21.05 -31.55 -29.04
N LEU A 160 -21.29 -31.58 -27.74
CA LEU A 160 -21.76 -32.80 -27.06
C LEU A 160 -23.14 -33.21 -27.59
N ALA A 161 -24.06 -32.25 -27.74
CA ALA A 161 -25.38 -32.48 -28.31
C ALA A 161 -25.30 -33.03 -29.75
N ASP A 162 -24.44 -32.45 -30.60
CA ASP A 162 -24.22 -32.93 -31.96
C ASP A 162 -23.68 -34.37 -32.01
N VAL A 163 -22.80 -34.74 -31.07
CA VAL A 163 -22.25 -36.11 -30.97
C VAL A 163 -23.33 -37.09 -30.52
N ILE A 164 -24.17 -36.71 -29.56
CA ILE A 164 -25.28 -37.54 -29.09
C ILE A 164 -26.31 -37.74 -30.23
N ASN A 165 -26.66 -36.67 -30.94
CA ASN A 165 -27.66 -36.71 -32.00
C ASN A 165 -27.19 -37.50 -33.24
N LYS A 166 -25.88 -37.57 -33.49
CA LYS A 166 -25.29 -38.42 -34.54
C LYS A 166 -25.16 -39.90 -34.17
N LYS A 167 -25.34 -40.25 -32.88
CA LYS A 167 -25.26 -41.62 -32.36
C LYS A 167 -26.63 -42.28 -32.21
N SER A 168 -27.72 -41.51 -32.31
CA SER A 168 -29.11 -41.99 -32.39
C SER A 168 -29.50 -42.28 -33.83
#